data_AF-A0A9Q8ZWS0-F1
#
_entry.id   AF-A0A9Q8ZWS0-F1
#
_cell.length_a   1.000
_cell.length_b   1.000
_cell.length_c   1.000
_cell.angle_alpha   90.00
_cell.angle_beta   90.00
_cell.angle_gamma   90.00
#
_symmetry.space_group_name_H-M   'P 1'
#
loop_
_entity.id
_entity.type
_entity.pdbx_description
1 polymer ?
#
loop_
_entity_poly.entity_id
_entity_poly.type
_entity_poly.pdbx_seq_one_letter_code
_entity_poly.pdbx_strand_id
1 'polypeptide(L)'
;MEDGIKLGGAAFANLMFTLKTPVTQKNHKDYKFMEYEMTEIAPDIWAMPVYMQDDDDFSLFFIVTKIETGETVMAFATGSEDDKGEFALSQPMNTGVGLNQLNEHDHDRAENVLHFLNQISKANEGDWRMVQA
;
A
#
# COMPACT_ATOMS: atom_id res chain seq x y z
N MET A 1 5.62 12.55 9.98
CA MET A 1 6.94 11.95 9.72
C MET A 1 7.94 12.71 10.55
N GLU A 2 8.87 12.00 11.20
CA GLU A 2 10.01 12.63 11.88
C GLU A 2 10.86 13.40 10.84
N ASP A 3 11.46 14.50 11.27
CA ASP A 3 12.32 15.31 10.41
C ASP A 3 13.49 14.47 9.87
N GLY A 4 13.56 14.32 8.55
CA GLY A 4 14.69 13.66 7.85
C GLY A 4 14.39 12.29 7.22
N ILE A 5 13.24 11.68 7.45
CA ILE A 5 12.84 10.45 6.74
C ILE A 5 12.33 10.82 5.34
N LYS A 6 13.00 10.31 4.28
CA LYS A 6 12.72 10.64 2.87
C LYS A 6 12.44 9.39 2.04
N LEU A 7 11.51 9.51 1.11
CA LEU A 7 11.20 8.48 0.11
C LEU A 7 12.47 8.01 -0.60
N GLY A 8 12.61 6.70 -0.81
CA GLY A 8 13.81 6.05 -1.35
C GLY A 8 14.91 5.81 -0.30
N GLY A 9 14.80 6.40 0.90
CA GLY A 9 15.79 6.22 1.98
C GLY A 9 15.61 4.91 2.75
N ALA A 10 16.71 4.37 3.28
CA ALA A 10 16.68 3.14 4.09
C ALA A 10 15.77 3.26 5.33
N ALA A 11 15.77 4.41 6.01
CA ALA A 11 14.87 4.65 7.14
C ALA A 11 13.39 4.66 6.73
N PHE A 12 13.08 5.06 5.49
CA PHE A 12 11.72 5.11 4.98
C PHE A 12 11.14 3.69 4.83
N ALA A 13 11.97 2.70 4.50
CA ALA A 13 11.55 1.30 4.39
C ALA A 13 10.94 0.74 5.69
N ASN A 14 11.29 1.32 6.83
CA ASN A 14 10.77 0.92 8.13
C ASN A 14 9.43 1.60 8.48
N LEU A 15 8.87 2.43 7.61
CA LEU A 15 7.57 3.08 7.85
C LEU A 15 6.42 2.16 7.46
N MET A 16 5.51 1.93 8.40
CA MET A 16 4.25 1.23 8.20
C MET A 16 3.08 2.21 8.31
N PHE A 17 2.12 2.11 7.40
CA PHE A 17 0.89 2.86 7.46
C PHE A 17 -0.23 2.04 8.10
N THR A 18 -0.84 2.60 9.14
CA THR A 18 -1.94 1.98 9.86
C THR A 18 -3.23 2.75 9.62
N LEU A 19 -4.36 2.05 9.50
CA LEU A 19 -5.70 2.64 9.46
C LEU A 19 -6.35 2.52 10.84
N LYS A 20 -7.11 3.55 11.23
CA LYS A 20 -7.84 3.56 12.51
C LYS A 20 -9.08 2.68 12.49
N THR A 21 -9.65 2.50 11.31
CA THR A 21 -10.81 1.65 11.08
C THR A 21 -10.52 0.68 9.93
N PRO A 22 -11.03 -0.56 10.01
CA PRO A 22 -10.95 -1.50 8.90
C PRO A 22 -11.63 -0.97 7.63
N VAL A 23 -11.15 -1.45 6.49
CA VAL A 23 -11.88 -1.32 5.22
C VAL A 23 -13.00 -2.35 5.21
N THR A 24 -14.16 -1.93 4.71
CA THR A 24 -15.41 -2.68 4.68
C THR A 24 -16.17 -2.32 3.41
N GLN A 25 -17.19 -3.12 3.08
CA GLN A 25 -18.12 -2.83 1.97
C GLN A 25 -18.81 -1.45 2.08
N LYS A 26 -18.85 -0.83 3.27
CA LYS A 26 -19.45 0.49 3.47
C LYS A 26 -18.52 1.65 3.12
N ASN A 27 -17.21 1.49 3.35
CA ASN A 27 -16.21 2.57 3.24
C ASN A 27 -15.09 2.28 2.23
N HIS A 28 -15.09 1.14 1.53
CA HIS A 28 -14.04 0.79 0.56
C HIS A 28 -13.84 1.86 -0.54
N LYS A 29 -14.89 2.61 -0.87
CA LYS A 29 -14.87 3.71 -1.83
C LYS A 29 -14.25 5.00 -1.30
N ASP A 30 -14.04 5.11 0.01
CA ASP A 30 -13.40 6.27 0.63
C ASP A 30 -11.87 6.20 0.44
N TYR A 31 -11.34 4.99 0.20
CA TYR A 31 -9.91 4.72 -0.01
C TYR A 31 -9.54 4.54 -1.50
N LYS A 32 -10.29 5.16 -2.42
CA LYS A 32 -9.95 5.10 -3.85
C LYS A 32 -8.64 5.80 -4.16
N PHE A 33 -7.87 5.20 -5.04
CA PHE A 33 -6.67 5.83 -5.61
C PHE A 33 -6.82 5.88 -7.13
N MET A 34 -6.85 7.10 -7.66
CA MET A 34 -7.20 7.36 -9.06
C MET A 34 -8.56 6.74 -9.41
N GLU A 35 -8.66 5.97 -10.49
CA GLU A 35 -9.86 5.23 -10.89
C GLU A 35 -10.10 3.93 -10.09
N TYR A 36 -9.13 3.47 -9.31
CA TYR A 36 -9.21 2.18 -8.63
C TYR A 36 -9.94 2.26 -7.28
N GLU A 37 -10.82 1.29 -7.05
CA GLU A 37 -11.50 1.07 -5.78
C GLU A 37 -10.91 -0.15 -5.06
N MET A 38 -10.92 -0.11 -3.73
CA MET A 38 -10.62 -1.29 -2.92
C MET A 38 -11.64 -2.40 -3.22
N THR A 39 -11.12 -3.58 -3.53
CA THR A 39 -11.90 -4.81 -3.76
C THR A 39 -11.52 -5.85 -2.71
N GLU A 40 -12.53 -6.48 -2.12
CA GLU A 40 -12.30 -7.58 -1.18
C GLU A 40 -11.92 -8.85 -1.96
N ILE A 41 -10.68 -9.32 -1.78
CA ILE A 41 -10.12 -10.49 -2.50
C ILE A 41 -10.16 -11.76 -1.66
N ALA A 42 -10.27 -11.61 -0.34
CA ALA A 42 -10.50 -12.65 0.64
C ALA A 42 -11.14 -12.01 1.89
N PRO A 43 -11.75 -12.79 2.81
CA PRO A 43 -12.39 -12.22 3.99
C PRO A 43 -11.46 -11.27 4.76
N ASP A 44 -11.87 -10.02 4.93
CA ASP A 44 -11.10 -8.95 5.58
C ASP A 44 -9.75 -8.60 4.90
N ILE A 45 -9.54 -9.01 3.66
CA ILE A 45 -8.37 -8.65 2.84
C ILE A 45 -8.84 -7.87 1.61
N TRP A 46 -8.42 -6.62 1.54
CA TRP A 46 -8.79 -5.71 0.48
C TRP A 46 -7.58 -5.34 -0.35
N ALA A 47 -7.75 -5.23 -1.66
CA ALA A 47 -6.68 -4.87 -2.57
C ALA A 47 -7.14 -3.81 -3.58
N MET A 48 -6.19 -2.98 -4.01
CA MET A 48 -6.36 -2.14 -5.20
C MET A 48 -5.03 -1.93 -5.93
N PRO A 49 -5.04 -1.83 -7.27
CA PRO A 49 -3.85 -1.45 -8.03
C PRO A 49 -3.35 -0.06 -7.64
N VAL A 50 -2.03 0.09 -7.65
CA VAL A 50 -1.33 1.36 -7.41
C VAL A 50 -0.46 1.71 -8.61
N TYR A 51 0.13 0.69 -9.19
CA TYR A 51 0.84 0.73 -10.46
C TYR A 51 0.59 -0.56 -11.22
N MET A 52 0.15 -0.45 -12.47
CA MET A 52 0.00 -1.54 -13.42
C MET A 52 -0.08 -0.90 -14.80
N GLN A 53 0.76 -1.35 -15.73
CA GLN A 53 0.78 -0.89 -17.12
C GLN A 53 0.77 -2.11 -18.04
N ASP A 54 0.18 -1.99 -19.22
CA ASP A 54 0.03 -3.11 -20.17
C ASP A 54 1.38 -3.59 -20.73
N ASP A 55 2.41 -2.74 -20.71
CA ASP A 55 3.75 -2.98 -21.24
C ASP A 55 4.83 -3.06 -20.15
N ASP A 56 4.43 -3.31 -18.90
CA ASP A 56 5.33 -3.44 -17.76
C ASP A 56 5.00 -4.68 -16.92
N ASP A 57 6.01 -5.52 -16.70
CA ASP A 57 5.90 -6.71 -15.86
C ASP A 57 5.83 -6.35 -14.36
N PHE A 58 6.20 -5.12 -13.99
CA PHE A 58 6.06 -4.61 -12.64
C PHE A 58 4.62 -4.16 -12.38
N SER A 59 3.99 -4.79 -11.40
CA SER A 59 2.71 -4.35 -10.86
C SER A 59 2.76 -4.30 -9.34
N LEU A 60 2.13 -3.27 -8.77
CA LEU A 60 2.11 -3.03 -7.33
C LEU A 60 0.71 -2.69 -6.88
N PHE A 61 0.29 -3.31 -5.78
CA PHE A 61 -1.05 -3.24 -5.22
C PHE A 61 -0.97 -2.81 -3.77
N PHE A 62 -1.91 -1.98 -3.33
CA PHE A 62 -2.19 -1.86 -1.91
C PHE A 62 -2.89 -3.12 -1.42
N ILE A 63 -2.52 -3.56 -0.22
CA ILE A 63 -3.21 -4.60 0.52
C ILE A 63 -3.59 -4.05 1.89
N VAL A 64 -4.88 -4.08 2.23
CA VAL A 64 -5.37 -3.74 3.55
C VAL A 64 -5.81 -5.00 4.28
N THR A 65 -5.19 -5.23 5.45
CA THR A 65 -5.47 -6.39 6.29
C THR A 65 -5.14 -6.08 7.76
N LYS A 66 -5.44 -7.01 8.66
CA LYS A 66 -5.05 -6.92 10.08
C LYS A 66 -3.78 -7.70 10.36
N ILE A 67 -2.87 -7.10 11.11
CA ILE A 67 -1.68 -7.80 11.65
C ILE A 67 -2.00 -8.45 13.01
N GLU A 68 -1.09 -9.29 13.50
CA GLU A 68 -1.28 -10.06 14.75
C GLU A 68 -1.59 -9.20 15.97
N THR A 69 -1.04 -7.98 16.01
CA THR A 69 -1.27 -7.00 17.08
C THR A 69 -2.65 -6.33 17.01
N GLY A 70 -3.43 -6.62 15.96
CA GLY A 70 -4.83 -6.21 15.78
C GLY A 70 -5.02 -4.94 14.96
N GLU A 71 -3.95 -4.18 14.67
CA GLU A 71 -4.05 -3.01 13.81
C GLU A 71 -4.38 -3.39 12.36
N THR A 72 -5.17 -2.53 11.72
CA THR A 72 -5.35 -2.57 10.27
C THR A 72 -4.19 -1.83 9.62
N VAL A 73 -3.51 -2.47 8.67
CA VAL A 73 -2.35 -1.91 7.96
C VAL A 73 -2.69 -1.74 6.48
N MET A 74 -2.09 -0.73 5.85
CA MET A 74 -2.10 -0.57 4.40
C MET A 74 -0.69 -0.88 3.87
N ALA A 75 -0.49 -2.14 3.50
CA ALA A 75 0.75 -2.71 3.00
C ALA A 75 0.78 -2.68 1.46
N PHE A 76 1.89 -3.15 0.88
CA PHE A 76 1.98 -3.39 -0.57
C PHE A 76 2.15 -4.87 -0.87
N ALA A 77 1.76 -5.29 -2.08
CA ALA A 77 2.18 -6.56 -2.67
C ALA A 77 2.44 -6.34 -4.16
N THR A 78 3.43 -7.02 -4.71
CA THR A 78 3.62 -7.10 -6.16
C THR A 78 2.66 -8.11 -6.76
N GLY A 79 2.22 -7.86 -7.99
CA GLY A 79 1.46 -8.83 -8.78
C GLY A 79 2.34 -9.57 -9.77
N SER A 80 2.02 -10.83 -10.02
CA SER A 80 2.62 -11.64 -11.09
C SER A 80 1.62 -12.68 -11.58
N GLU A 81 1.71 -13.09 -12.84
CA GLU A 81 1.05 -14.31 -13.28
C GLU A 81 1.83 -15.52 -12.75
N ASP A 82 1.13 -16.53 -12.23
CA ASP A 82 1.73 -17.80 -11.85
C ASP A 82 1.96 -18.69 -13.09
N ASP A 83 2.58 -19.87 -12.89
CA ASP A 83 2.87 -20.82 -13.97
C ASP A 83 1.62 -21.34 -14.71
N LYS A 84 0.41 -21.06 -14.20
CA LYS A 84 -0.88 -21.44 -14.79
C LYS A 84 -1.59 -20.25 -15.46
N GLY A 85 -0.98 -19.06 -15.46
CA GLY A 85 -1.58 -17.83 -15.94
C GLY A 85 -2.63 -17.26 -14.99
N GLU A 86 -2.65 -17.69 -13.72
CA GLU A 86 -3.50 -17.10 -12.70
C GLU A 86 -2.76 -15.92 -12.06
N PHE A 87 -3.42 -14.77 -11.97
CA PHE A 87 -2.84 -13.60 -11.32
C PHE A 87 -2.73 -13.86 -9.81
N ALA A 88 -1.52 -13.71 -9.27
CA ALA A 88 -1.19 -13.90 -7.88
C ALA A 88 -0.53 -12.64 -7.29
N LEU A 89 -0.85 -12.37 -6.03
CA LEU A 89 -0.17 -11.34 -5.25
C LEU A 89 0.92 -11.98 -4.39
N SER A 90 2.06 -11.31 -4.30
CA SER A 90 3.13 -11.71 -3.38
C SER A 90 2.74 -11.49 -1.91
N GLN A 91 3.60 -11.95 -1.00
CA GLN A 91 3.41 -11.68 0.41
C GLN A 91 3.44 -10.17 0.69
N PRO A 92 2.57 -9.67 1.59
CA PRO A 92 2.55 -8.25 1.92
C PRO A 92 3.89 -7.75 2.44
N MET A 93 4.34 -6.63 1.91
CA MET A 93 5.52 -5.91 2.36
C MET A 93 5.14 -4.61 3.04
N ASN A 94 6.02 -4.14 3.91
CA ASN A 94 5.83 -2.89 4.64
C ASN A 94 5.58 -1.71 3.66
N THR A 95 4.73 -0.77 4.05
CA THR A 95 4.34 0.38 3.22
C THR A 95 5.55 1.14 2.70
N GLY A 96 6.54 1.38 3.55
CA GLY A 96 7.78 2.05 3.19
C GLY A 96 8.62 1.29 2.17
N VAL A 97 8.68 -0.04 2.26
CA VAL A 97 9.39 -0.90 1.30
C VAL A 97 8.75 -0.80 -0.07
N GLY A 98 7.43 -0.97 -0.16
CA GLY A 98 6.72 -0.90 -1.44
C GLY A 98 6.80 0.49 -2.08
N LEU A 99 6.72 1.57 -1.29
CA LEU A 99 6.93 2.93 -1.79
C LEU A 99 8.36 3.17 -2.29
N ASN A 100 9.37 2.60 -1.63
CA ASN A 100 10.75 2.70 -2.12
C ASN A 100 10.93 1.93 -3.43
N GLN A 101 10.38 0.72 -3.55
CA GLN A 101 10.39 -0.04 -4.81
C GLN A 101 9.69 0.74 -5.93
N LEU A 102 8.51 1.28 -5.64
CA LEU A 102 7.80 2.11 -6.60
C LEU A 102 8.60 3.36 -6.96
N ASN A 103 9.30 3.98 -6.02
CA ASN A 103 10.12 5.16 -6.28
C ASN A 103 11.33 4.87 -7.18
N GLU A 104 11.93 3.69 -7.07
CA GLU A 104 12.99 3.23 -7.96
C GLU A 104 12.46 2.97 -9.39
N HIS A 105 11.21 2.52 -9.50
CA HIS A 105 10.56 2.19 -10.77
C HIS A 105 9.93 3.41 -11.47
N ASP A 106 9.12 4.18 -10.74
CA ASP A 106 8.39 5.37 -11.16
C ASP A 106 8.28 6.36 -9.98
N HIS A 107 9.20 7.33 -9.96
CA HIS A 107 9.29 8.35 -8.91
C HIS A 107 7.99 9.18 -8.79
N ASP A 108 7.43 9.64 -9.90
CA ASP A 108 6.25 10.50 -9.91
C ASP A 108 5.04 9.73 -9.39
N ARG A 109 4.91 8.44 -9.74
CA ARG A 109 3.88 7.58 -9.16
C ARG A 109 4.08 7.42 -7.66
N ALA A 110 5.30 7.16 -7.20
CA ALA A 110 5.57 7.00 -5.77
C ALA A 110 5.24 8.26 -4.96
N GLU A 111 5.53 9.46 -5.50
CA GLU A 111 5.14 10.72 -4.88
C GLU A 111 3.62 10.88 -4.78
N ASN A 112 2.87 10.50 -5.83
CA ASN A 112 1.40 10.53 -5.81
C ASN A 112 0.81 9.59 -4.75
N VAL A 113 1.38 8.39 -4.62
CA VAL A 113 0.96 7.40 -3.62
C VAL A 113 1.28 7.86 -2.21
N LEU A 114 2.47 8.43 -1.99
CA LEU A 114 2.84 9.04 -0.71
C LEU A 114 1.91 10.21 -0.37
N HIS A 115 1.56 11.04 -1.35
CA HIS A 115 0.60 12.13 -1.16
C HIS A 115 -0.76 11.60 -0.70
N PHE A 116 -1.28 10.56 -1.36
CA PHE A 116 -2.54 9.91 -1.01
C PHE A 116 -2.54 9.39 0.44
N LEU A 117 -1.52 8.64 0.85
CA LEU A 117 -1.39 8.17 2.24
C LEU A 117 -1.33 9.33 3.25
N ASN A 118 -0.63 10.41 2.89
CA ASN A 118 -0.58 11.61 3.71
C ASN A 118 -1.93 12.35 3.81
N GLN A 119 -2.78 12.27 2.78
CA GLN A 119 -4.14 12.81 2.84
C GLN A 119 -5.01 12.01 3.82
N ILE A 120 -4.94 10.68 3.78
CA ILE A 120 -5.63 9.80 4.75
C ILE A 120 -5.18 10.15 6.18
N SER A 121 -3.88 10.34 6.38
CA SER A 121 -3.36 10.73 7.70
C SER A 121 -3.81 12.11 8.15
N LYS A 122 -3.80 13.10 7.25
CA LYS A 122 -4.34 14.44 7.53
C LYS A 122 -5.84 14.44 7.84
N ALA A 123 -6.59 13.54 7.23
CA ALA A 123 -8.01 13.30 7.53
C ALA A 123 -8.24 12.57 8.87
N ASN A 124 -7.16 12.26 9.61
CA ASN A 124 -7.20 11.56 10.88
C ASN A 124 -7.71 10.12 10.77
N GLU A 125 -7.61 9.50 9.60
CA GLU A 125 -8.07 8.13 9.33
C GLU A 125 -6.96 7.07 9.39
N GLY A 126 -5.71 7.50 9.33
CA GLY A 126 -4.55 6.63 9.43
C GLY A 126 -3.30 7.34 9.94
N ASP A 127 -2.29 6.58 10.29
CA ASP A 127 -1.06 7.12 10.86
C ASP A 127 0.16 6.32 10.38
N TRP A 128 1.23 7.05 10.12
CA TRP A 128 2.56 6.50 9.90
C TRP A 128 3.17 6.06 11.24
N ARG A 129 3.73 4.86 11.26
CA ARG A 129 4.45 4.32 12.41
C ARG A 129 5.82 3.80 11.97
N MET A 130 6.82 4.02 12.79
CA MET A 130 8.11 3.37 12.63
C MET A 130 7.99 1.95 13.20
N VAL A 131 8.29 0.94 12.40
CA VAL A 131 8.48 -0.41 12.91
C VAL A 131 9.96 -0.60 13.25
N GLN A 132 10.24 -1.01 14.48
CA GLN A 132 11.59 -1.43 14.86
C GLN A 132 11.78 -2.87 14.37
N ALA A 133 12.91 -3.12 13.73
CA ALA A 133 13.38 -4.47 13.43
C ALA A 133 13.86 -5.16 14.71
#